data_AF-A0A292SC91-F1
#
_entry.id   AF-A0A292SC91-F1
#
_cell.length_a   1.000
_cell.length_b   1.000
_cell.length_c   1.000
_cell.angle_alpha   90.00
_cell.angle_beta   90.00
_cell.angle_gamma   90.00
#
_symmetry.space_group_name_H-M   'P 1'
#
loop_
_entity.id
_entity.type
_entity.pdbx_description
1 polymer ?
#
loop_
_entity_poly.entity_id
_entity_poly.type
_entity_poly.pdbx_seq_one_letter_code
_entity_poly.pdbx_strand_id
1 'polypeptide(L)'
;MILPISGINNNNYYRGQSFKGSALLSNNTASAYKKLDVNSADYIKYIYNRVKNWCKEVVEINVETGRLQKIVQSDEPYIFIMNHTTTQGRDINAAKFFNTLLYREYIYHSKAETCPRSKILANTGVLKKAKDGGKELEWMGVVPVYAGLADKDKQFKNASVIKNLAKQIIDGKTNLFIFPEGALAALTFLPMKYKFQPGVSAIIKKVLEVRDKIKVIPLGFAHNKKESAIHIGDEVIFSKKDGNYFAGKGNADSPFFDADLKTLWEDNDSIMLTESGKPVQISNVVPFISGILMKNLECCSKEAKQDLNKDDKKIYKI
;
A
#
# COMPACT_ATOMS: atom_id res chain seq x y z
N MET A 1 11.23 47.90 6.89
CA MET A 1 12.05 47.23 7.92
C MET A 1 11.15 46.17 8.55
N ILE A 2 11.28 44.93 8.07
CA ILE A 2 10.40 43.80 8.42
C ILE A 2 11.28 42.80 9.17
N LEU A 3 10.89 42.49 10.41
CA LEU A 3 11.58 41.53 11.26
C LEU A 3 11.35 40.10 10.71
N PRO A 4 12.37 39.22 10.72
CA PRO A 4 12.24 37.84 10.27
C PRO A 4 11.54 37.00 11.34
N ILE A 5 10.49 36.26 10.95
CA ILE A 5 9.94 35.18 11.76
C ILE A 5 10.90 34.00 11.65
N SER A 6 11.70 33.80 12.68
CA SER A 6 12.59 32.67 12.86
C SER A 6 11.85 31.47 13.45
N GLY A 7 12.13 30.29 12.90
CA GLY A 7 12.22 29.04 13.66
C GLY A 7 10.91 28.33 14.00
N ILE A 8 10.33 27.58 13.04
CA ILE A 8 9.61 26.35 13.39
C ILE A 8 10.65 25.35 13.86
N ASN A 9 10.79 25.25 15.18
CA ASN A 9 11.74 24.38 15.85
C ASN A 9 11.26 22.92 15.70
N ASN A 10 11.93 22.12 14.86
CA ASN A 10 11.66 20.69 14.62
C ASN A 10 11.85 19.77 15.84
N ASN A 11 12.11 20.32 17.03
CA ASN A 11 12.41 19.58 18.25
C ASN A 11 11.20 19.16 19.09
N ASN A 12 9.96 19.34 18.62
CA ASN A 12 8.77 18.79 19.28
C ASN A 12 8.40 17.36 18.86
N TYR A 13 9.21 16.71 18.01
CA TYR A 13 9.03 15.30 17.62
C TYR A 13 9.40 14.26 18.71
N TYR A 14 9.96 14.70 19.85
CA TYR A 14 10.39 13.84 20.96
C TYR A 14 9.83 14.29 22.32
N ARG A 15 8.50 14.35 22.46
CA ARG A 15 7.86 14.25 23.78
C ARG A 15 6.68 13.30 23.71
N GLY A 16 7.02 12.02 23.69
CA GLY A 16 6.08 10.96 24.01
C GLY A 16 5.44 11.25 25.36
N GLN A 17 4.12 11.35 25.38
CA GLN A 17 3.39 11.34 26.64
C GLN A 17 3.78 10.06 27.39
N SER A 18 4.24 10.28 28.61
CA SER A 18 4.50 9.27 29.61
C SER A 18 3.25 8.41 29.83
N PHE A 19 3.31 7.15 29.42
CA PHE A 19 2.45 6.09 29.99
C PHE A 19 3.34 4.94 30.48
N LYS A 20 4.08 5.22 31.55
CA LYS A 20 4.40 4.20 32.57
C LYS A 20 3.10 3.93 33.34
N GLY A 21 2.22 3.11 32.77
CA GLY A 21 0.87 2.94 33.32
C GLY A 21 -0.03 1.98 32.56
N SER A 22 0.55 1.01 31.87
CA SER A 22 -0.13 -0.21 31.40
C SER A 22 0.93 -1.30 31.25
N ALA A 23 1.58 -1.57 32.38
CA ALA A 23 2.52 -2.66 32.55
C ALA A 23 1.80 -4.01 32.47
N LEU A 24 2.58 -5.02 32.08
CA LEU A 24 2.37 -6.45 32.34
C LEU A 24 1.32 -7.17 31.48
N LEU A 25 1.58 -7.25 30.17
CA LEU A 25 1.20 -8.46 29.42
C LEU A 25 2.38 -9.44 29.46
N SER A 26 2.24 -10.38 30.39
CA SER A 26 3.04 -11.58 30.65
C SER A 26 3.85 -12.12 29.46
N ASN A 27 5.08 -12.53 29.76
CA ASN A 27 6.04 -13.25 28.93
C ASN A 27 5.57 -14.64 28.46
N ASN A 28 4.41 -14.74 27.81
CA ASN A 28 3.95 -15.93 27.08
C ASN A 28 3.41 -15.53 25.70
N THR A 29 4.34 -15.05 24.86
CA THR A 29 4.09 -14.38 23.57
C THR A 29 3.40 -15.24 22.51
N ALA A 30 3.41 -16.57 22.65
CA ALA A 30 2.77 -17.47 21.67
C ALA A 30 1.22 -17.53 21.77
N SER A 31 0.62 -17.03 22.85
CA SER A 31 -0.83 -17.12 23.11
C SER A 31 -1.54 -15.78 23.29
N ALA A 32 -0.81 -14.69 23.52
CA ALA A 32 -1.38 -13.37 23.82
C ALA A 32 -2.23 -12.79 22.67
N TYR A 33 -1.78 -12.96 21.42
CA TYR A 33 -2.51 -12.43 20.26
C TYR A 33 -3.85 -13.16 20.01
N LYS A 34 -3.97 -14.42 20.43
CA LYS A 34 -5.18 -15.24 20.21
C LYS A 34 -6.39 -14.76 21.03
N LYS A 35 -6.17 -13.92 22.04
CA LYS A 35 -7.23 -13.37 22.89
C LYS A 35 -7.68 -11.96 22.49
N LEU A 36 -6.99 -11.33 21.54
CA LEU A 36 -7.31 -9.97 21.10
C LEU A 36 -8.39 -10.00 20.02
N ASP A 37 -9.39 -9.13 20.15
CA ASP A 37 -10.35 -8.88 19.08
C ASP A 37 -9.65 -8.13 17.93
N VAL A 38 -9.65 -8.74 16.74
CA VAL A 38 -9.06 -8.18 15.52
C VAL A 38 -9.70 -6.87 15.07
N ASN A 39 -10.88 -6.54 15.60
CA ASN A 39 -11.57 -5.29 15.33
C ASN A 39 -11.33 -4.21 16.39
N SER A 40 -10.50 -4.45 17.42
CA SER A 40 -10.22 -3.47 18.47
C SER A 40 -9.03 -2.55 18.18
N ALA A 41 -8.98 -1.36 18.80
CA ALA A 41 -7.78 -0.53 18.84
C ALA A 41 -6.56 -1.26 19.45
N ASP A 42 -6.78 -2.19 20.38
CA ASP A 42 -5.70 -2.92 21.05
C ASP A 42 -5.01 -3.92 20.10
N TYR A 43 -5.73 -4.46 19.12
CA TYR A 43 -5.14 -5.20 18.01
C TYR A 43 -4.14 -4.34 17.22
N ILE A 44 -4.51 -3.10 16.88
CA ILE A 44 -3.63 -2.18 16.14
C ILE A 44 -2.38 -1.83 16.94
N LYS A 45 -2.55 -1.50 18.23
CA LYS A 45 -1.42 -1.23 19.13
C LYS A 45 -0.51 -2.45 19.29
N TYR A 46 -1.07 -3.65 19.42
CA TYR A 46 -0.30 -4.88 19.51
C TYR A 46 0.52 -5.11 18.24
N ILE A 47 -0.09 -5.01 17.05
CA ILE A 47 0.64 -5.22 15.80
C ILE A 47 1.71 -4.15 15.60
N TYR A 48 1.40 -2.88 15.86
CA TYR A 48 2.39 -1.81 15.82
C TYR A 48 3.62 -2.17 16.68
N ASN A 49 3.42 -2.50 17.96
CA ASN A 49 4.51 -2.86 18.86
C ASN A 49 5.26 -4.12 18.42
N ARG A 50 4.54 -5.13 17.89
CA ARG A 50 5.12 -6.39 17.43
C ARG A 50 6.01 -6.19 16.20
N VAL A 51 5.50 -5.50 15.17
CA VAL A 51 6.22 -5.31 13.89
C VAL A 51 7.31 -4.25 14.01
N LYS A 52 7.13 -3.21 14.82
CA LYS A 52 8.18 -2.23 15.13
C LYS A 52 9.48 -2.90 15.54
N ASN A 53 9.40 -3.92 16.41
CA ASN A 53 10.58 -4.66 16.86
C ASN A 53 11.25 -5.52 15.76
N TRP A 54 10.56 -5.77 14.65
CA TRP A 54 11.10 -6.45 13.47
C TRP A 54 11.73 -5.49 12.46
N CYS A 55 11.31 -4.22 12.45
CA CYS A 55 11.83 -3.17 11.57
C CYS A 55 13.15 -2.61 12.09
N LYS A 56 14.26 -3.29 11.76
CA LYS A 56 15.62 -2.83 12.10
C LYS A 56 16.24 -1.93 11.03
N GLU A 57 15.70 -1.98 9.81
CA GLU A 57 16.18 -1.21 8.68
C GLU A 57 15.79 0.26 8.80
N VAL A 58 16.69 1.08 8.28
CA VAL A 58 16.56 2.52 8.17
C VAL A 58 16.07 2.80 6.75
N VAL A 59 14.98 3.55 6.62
CA VAL A 59 14.27 3.70 5.34
C VAL A 59 14.10 5.18 5.01
N GLU A 60 14.51 5.57 3.81
CA GLU A 60 14.21 6.87 3.21
C GLU A 60 12.74 6.91 2.81
N ILE A 61 11.98 7.92 3.27
CA ILE A 61 10.56 8.04 2.89
C ILE A 61 10.07 9.49 2.92
N ASN A 62 9.30 9.87 1.89
CA ASN A 62 8.81 11.22 1.64
C ASN A 62 7.56 11.60 2.46
N VAL A 63 7.54 11.34 3.77
CA VAL A 63 6.34 11.60 4.62
C VAL A 63 5.99 13.08 4.78
N GLU A 64 6.94 14.00 4.57
CA GLU A 64 6.73 15.45 4.63
C GLU A 64 5.75 15.97 3.59
N THR A 65 5.46 15.16 2.57
CA THR A 65 4.48 15.47 1.52
C THR A 65 3.04 15.57 2.07
N GLY A 66 2.81 15.20 3.33
CA GLY A 66 1.48 15.17 3.94
C GLY A 66 0.63 13.99 3.48
N ARG A 67 1.14 13.14 2.57
CA ARG A 67 0.40 12.03 1.97
C ARG A 67 -0.06 11.01 3.01
N LEU A 68 0.81 10.70 3.98
CA LEU A 68 0.47 9.76 5.06
C LEU A 68 -0.65 10.31 5.96
N GLN A 69 -0.62 11.60 6.29
CA GLN A 69 -1.65 12.26 7.06
C GLN A 69 -2.98 12.29 6.30
N LYS A 70 -2.96 12.57 4.98
CA LYS A 70 -4.16 12.49 4.12
C LYS A 70 -4.80 11.10 4.16
N ILE A 71 -3.99 10.02 4.16
CA ILE A 71 -4.50 8.65 4.27
C ILE A 71 -5.22 8.41 5.59
N VAL A 72 -4.64 8.85 6.71
CA VAL A 72 -5.22 8.64 8.06
C VAL A 72 -6.44 9.52 8.31
N GLN A 73 -6.46 10.71 7.73
CA GLN A 73 -7.60 11.63 7.82
C GLN A 73 -8.79 11.14 7.00
N SER A 74 -8.55 10.43 5.90
CA SER A 74 -9.59 9.77 5.12
C SER A 74 -10.22 8.62 5.91
N ASP A 75 -11.55 8.52 5.85
CA ASP A 75 -12.31 7.39 6.40
C ASP A 75 -12.56 6.30 5.33
N GLU A 76 -11.89 6.41 4.19
CA GLU A 76 -11.96 5.46 3.08
C GLU A 76 -10.88 4.36 3.17
N PRO A 77 -11.19 3.12 2.76
CA PRO A 77 -10.19 2.08 2.56
C PRO A 77 -9.31 2.39 1.35
N TYR A 78 -8.05 1.96 1.43
CA TYR A 78 -7.06 2.13 0.39
C TYR A 78 -6.56 0.80 -0.16
N ILE A 79 -6.29 0.76 -1.46
CA ILE A 79 -5.48 -0.28 -2.08
C ILE A 79 -4.07 0.27 -2.28
N PHE A 80 -3.07 -0.34 -1.67
CA PHE A 80 -1.66 -0.04 -1.85
C PHE A 80 -1.07 -1.02 -2.85
N ILE A 81 -0.54 -0.50 -3.97
CA ILE A 81 0.21 -1.29 -4.95
C ILE A 81 1.70 -1.03 -4.78
N MET A 82 2.52 -2.09 -4.72
CA MET A 82 3.94 -2.01 -4.42
C MET A 82 4.76 -2.72 -5.49
N ASN A 83 5.85 -2.14 -5.98
CA ASN A 83 6.71 -2.85 -6.94
C ASN A 83 7.61 -3.86 -6.21
N HIS A 84 7.97 -4.92 -6.91
CA HIS A 84 9.08 -5.75 -6.51
C HIS A 84 10.40 -5.13 -6.98
N THR A 85 11.45 -5.35 -6.21
CA THR A 85 12.83 -5.09 -6.60
C THR A 85 13.56 -6.41 -6.85
N THR A 86 14.85 -6.34 -7.18
CA THR A 86 15.71 -7.53 -7.25
C THR A 86 15.94 -8.17 -5.87
N THR A 87 15.62 -7.46 -4.78
CA THR A 87 15.79 -7.91 -3.40
C THR A 87 14.42 -8.12 -2.72
N GLN A 88 13.66 -9.12 -3.16
CA GLN A 88 12.30 -9.39 -2.68
C GLN A 88 12.18 -9.53 -1.14
N GLY A 89 13.22 -10.02 -0.47
CA GLY A 89 13.25 -10.06 1.00
C GLY A 89 13.16 -8.67 1.65
N ARG A 90 13.80 -7.66 1.04
CA ARG A 90 13.74 -6.26 1.49
C ARG A 90 12.42 -5.60 1.12
N ASP A 91 11.80 -5.96 -0.01
CA ASP A 91 10.46 -5.48 -0.36
C ASP A 91 9.43 -5.82 0.73
N ILE A 92 9.50 -7.04 1.27
CA ILE A 92 8.63 -7.48 2.38
C ILE A 92 8.91 -6.64 3.64
N ASN A 93 10.17 -6.30 3.92
CA ASN A 93 10.52 -5.46 5.06
C ASN A 93 10.03 -4.01 4.86
N ALA A 94 10.12 -3.47 3.64
CA ALA A 94 9.60 -2.15 3.29
C ALA A 94 8.07 -2.10 3.45
N ALA A 95 7.35 -3.11 2.98
CA ALA A 95 5.90 -3.21 3.19
C ALA A 95 5.52 -3.26 4.67
N LYS A 96 6.25 -4.04 5.48
CA LYS A 96 6.07 -4.08 6.95
C LYS A 96 6.36 -2.73 7.60
N PHE A 97 7.45 -2.07 7.20
CA PHE A 97 7.83 -0.75 7.70
C PHE A 97 6.72 0.27 7.42
N PHE A 98 6.27 0.37 6.17
CA PHE A 98 5.19 1.30 5.80
C PHE A 98 3.88 1.00 6.54
N ASN A 99 3.50 -0.27 6.66
CA ASN A 99 2.28 -0.64 7.39
C ASN A 99 2.38 -0.29 8.89
N THR A 100 3.55 -0.47 9.49
CA THR A 100 3.81 -0.09 10.90
C THR A 100 3.76 1.42 11.07
N LEU A 101 4.31 2.16 10.11
CA LEU A 101 4.25 3.61 10.05
C LEU A 101 2.80 4.10 9.94
N LEU A 102 1.99 3.48 9.08
CA LEU A 102 0.56 3.78 8.96
C LEU A 102 -0.18 3.56 10.29
N TYR A 103 0.02 2.42 10.95
CA TYR A 103 -0.57 2.16 12.27
C TYR A 103 -0.12 3.15 13.33
N ARG A 104 1.15 3.56 13.31
CA ARG A 104 1.66 4.62 14.20
C ARG A 104 0.87 5.90 14.05
N GLU A 105 0.62 6.33 12.81
CA GLU A 105 -0.13 7.56 12.56
C GLU A 105 -1.61 7.44 12.96
N TYR A 106 -2.26 6.30 12.70
CA TYR A 106 -3.62 6.06 13.21
C TYR A 106 -3.68 6.12 14.75
N ILE A 107 -2.69 5.56 15.45
CA ILE A 107 -2.60 5.64 16.91
C ILE A 107 -2.37 7.09 17.36
N TYR A 108 -1.45 7.80 16.73
CA TYR A 108 -1.12 9.20 17.05
C TYR A 108 -2.34 10.12 16.89
N HIS A 109 -3.14 9.91 15.84
CA HIS A 109 -4.37 10.66 15.57
C HIS A 109 -5.59 10.13 16.33
N SER A 110 -5.43 9.22 17.30
CA SER A 110 -6.54 8.62 18.07
C SER A 110 -7.61 7.93 17.20
N LYS A 111 -7.24 7.44 16.02
CA LYS A 111 -8.08 6.71 15.06
C LYS A 111 -7.80 5.20 15.02
N ALA A 112 -7.16 4.64 16.05
CA ALA A 112 -6.84 3.20 16.08
C ALA A 112 -8.09 2.29 15.99
N GLU A 113 -9.21 2.74 16.57
CA GLU A 113 -10.47 2.00 16.55
C GLU A 113 -11.04 1.87 15.13
N THR A 114 -11.01 2.97 14.36
CA THR A 114 -11.53 3.05 13.00
C THR A 114 -10.51 2.68 11.91
N CYS A 115 -9.28 2.36 12.28
CA CYS A 115 -8.21 2.02 11.34
C CYS A 115 -8.59 0.80 10.47
N PRO A 116 -8.66 0.92 9.14
CA PRO A 116 -8.92 -0.25 8.29
C PRO A 116 -7.82 -1.29 8.47
N ARG A 117 -8.19 -2.56 8.66
CA ARG A 117 -7.23 -3.63 8.95
C ARG A 117 -6.42 -3.96 7.71
N SER A 118 -5.11 -3.99 7.84
CA SER A 118 -4.24 -4.28 6.69
C SER A 118 -4.33 -5.74 6.29
N LYS A 119 -4.52 -5.99 4.99
CA LYS A 119 -4.44 -7.30 4.36
C LYS A 119 -3.35 -7.28 3.31
N ILE A 120 -2.32 -8.12 3.48
CA ILE A 120 -1.17 -8.18 2.57
C ILE A 120 -1.20 -9.51 1.82
N LEU A 121 -1.34 -9.46 0.50
CA LEU A 121 -1.28 -10.65 -0.33
C LEU A 121 0.15 -11.18 -0.40
N ALA A 122 0.34 -12.45 -0.06
CA ALA A 122 1.65 -13.10 -0.11
C ALA A 122 1.52 -14.52 -0.68
N ASN A 123 2.59 -15.00 -1.34
CA ASN A 123 2.63 -16.39 -1.78
C ASN A 123 2.53 -17.33 -0.57
N THR A 124 1.73 -18.40 -0.68
CA THR A 124 1.62 -19.47 0.34
C THR A 124 2.99 -19.98 0.86
N GLY A 125 4.03 -19.96 0.03
CA GLY A 125 5.39 -20.33 0.44
C GLY A 125 6.01 -19.42 1.51
N VAL A 126 5.59 -18.16 1.59
CA VAL A 126 6.05 -17.21 2.63
C VAL A 126 5.61 -17.69 4.02
N LEU A 127 4.35 -18.11 4.14
CA LEU A 127 3.80 -18.58 5.42
C LEU A 127 4.38 -19.93 5.83
N LYS A 128 4.55 -20.86 4.87
CA LYS A 128 5.14 -22.18 5.12
C LYS A 128 6.55 -22.10 5.72
N LYS A 129 7.32 -21.07 5.35
CA LYS A 129 8.68 -20.84 5.85
C LYS A 129 8.71 -20.09 7.19
N ALA A 130 7.58 -19.54 7.63
CA ALA A 130 7.49 -18.82 8.89
C ALA A 130 7.29 -19.75 10.08
N LYS A 131 7.65 -19.27 11.28
CA LYS A 131 7.42 -19.99 12.54
C LYS A 131 5.94 -20.34 12.71
N ASP A 132 5.65 -21.50 13.30
CA ASP A 132 4.31 -22.04 13.53
C ASP A 132 3.43 -22.13 12.27
N GLY A 133 4.05 -22.28 11.10
CA GLY A 133 3.36 -22.33 9.80
C GLY A 133 2.74 -21.00 9.38
N GLY A 134 3.16 -19.88 9.97
CA GLY A 134 2.69 -18.54 9.60
C GLY A 134 1.38 -18.10 10.26
N LYS A 135 0.85 -18.82 11.26
CA LYS A 135 -0.41 -18.48 11.93
C LYS A 135 -0.45 -17.07 12.52
N GLU A 136 0.65 -16.62 13.13
CA GLU A 136 0.73 -15.24 13.66
C GLU A 136 0.70 -14.23 12.50
N LEU A 137 1.36 -14.52 11.36
CA LEU A 137 1.33 -13.66 10.18
C LEU A 137 -0.07 -13.58 9.58
N GLU A 138 -0.80 -14.69 9.50
CA GLU A 138 -2.20 -14.70 9.04
C GLU A 138 -3.10 -13.87 9.94
N TRP A 139 -2.95 -14.02 11.26
CA TRP A 139 -3.67 -13.22 12.24
C TRP A 139 -3.34 -11.72 12.14
N MET A 140 -2.10 -11.39 11.80
CA MET A 140 -1.65 -10.01 11.51
C MET A 140 -2.12 -9.47 10.15
N GLY A 141 -2.80 -10.27 9.35
CA GLY A 141 -3.39 -9.87 8.08
C GLY A 141 -2.61 -10.28 6.83
N VAL A 142 -1.60 -11.15 6.93
CA VAL A 142 -1.02 -11.77 5.72
C VAL A 142 -2.03 -12.76 5.13
N VAL A 143 -2.40 -12.56 3.88
CA VAL A 143 -3.38 -13.38 3.18
C VAL A 143 -2.64 -14.26 2.16
N PRO A 144 -2.58 -15.59 2.38
CA PRO A 144 -1.91 -16.49 1.46
C PRO A 144 -2.68 -16.63 0.15
N VAL A 145 -1.98 -16.46 -0.96
CA VAL A 145 -2.48 -16.77 -2.30
C VAL A 145 -1.52 -17.71 -3.01
N TYR A 146 -2.07 -18.57 -3.86
CA TYR A 146 -1.27 -19.42 -4.71
C TYR A 146 -0.81 -18.64 -5.94
N ALA A 147 0.48 -18.30 -6.02
CA ALA A 147 1.03 -17.54 -7.14
C ALA A 147 1.49 -18.44 -8.32
N GLY A 148 1.27 -19.75 -8.26
CA GLY A 148 1.66 -20.67 -9.32
C GLY A 148 0.70 -20.61 -10.51
N LEU A 149 1.25 -20.82 -11.72
CA LEU A 149 0.50 -20.71 -12.96
C LEU A 149 -0.17 -22.02 -13.42
N ALA A 150 0.25 -23.17 -12.86
CA ALA A 150 -0.08 -24.49 -13.40
C ALA A 150 -1.28 -25.21 -12.73
N ASP A 151 -1.73 -24.77 -11.55
CA ASP A 151 -2.73 -25.51 -10.76
C ASP A 151 -4.04 -24.72 -10.70
N LYS A 152 -5.00 -25.13 -11.55
CA LYS A 152 -6.30 -24.46 -11.72
C LYS A 152 -7.17 -24.51 -10.46
N ASP A 153 -7.11 -25.58 -9.69
CA ASP A 153 -7.91 -25.72 -8.46
C ASP A 153 -7.43 -24.75 -7.38
N LYS A 154 -6.10 -24.60 -7.23
CA LYS A 154 -5.53 -23.60 -6.33
C LYS A 154 -5.79 -22.17 -6.81
N GLN A 155 -5.81 -21.94 -8.12
CA GLN A 155 -6.21 -20.64 -8.68
C GLN A 155 -7.70 -20.35 -8.43
N PHE A 156 -8.58 -21.35 -8.52
CA PHE A 156 -10.00 -21.19 -8.19
C PHE A 156 -10.19 -20.83 -6.71
N LYS A 157 -9.41 -21.42 -5.80
CA LYS A 157 -9.40 -21.04 -4.38
C LYS A 157 -8.97 -19.58 -4.17
N ASN A 158 -8.02 -19.06 -4.96
CA ASN A 158 -7.67 -17.64 -4.91
C ASN A 158 -8.89 -16.75 -5.24
N ALA A 159 -9.74 -17.14 -6.19
CA ALA A 159 -10.90 -16.32 -6.56
C ALA A 159 -11.86 -16.08 -5.38
N SER A 160 -12.07 -17.09 -4.53
CA SER A 160 -12.85 -16.95 -3.29
C SER A 160 -12.19 -15.97 -2.31
N VAL A 161 -10.87 -16.08 -2.12
CA VAL A 161 -10.10 -15.15 -1.27
C VAL A 161 -10.20 -13.72 -1.78
N ILE A 162 -10.02 -13.51 -3.09
CA ILE A 162 -10.10 -12.19 -3.71
C ILE A 162 -11.52 -11.62 -3.60
N LYS A 163 -12.56 -12.43 -3.78
CA LYS A 163 -13.96 -12.02 -3.60
C LYS A 163 -14.23 -11.55 -2.16
N ASN A 164 -13.71 -12.27 -1.17
CA ASN A 164 -13.84 -11.89 0.24
C ASN A 164 -13.09 -10.59 0.56
N LEU A 165 -11.89 -10.39 0.00
CA LEU A 165 -11.15 -9.13 0.14
C LEU A 165 -11.88 -7.96 -0.50
N ALA A 166 -12.43 -8.14 -1.71
CA ALA A 166 -13.23 -7.10 -2.36
C ALA A 166 -14.43 -6.69 -1.50
N LYS A 167 -15.12 -7.65 -0.87
CA LYS A 167 -16.21 -7.36 0.08
C LYS A 167 -15.72 -6.56 1.30
N GLN A 168 -14.59 -6.94 1.90
CA GLN A 168 -14.04 -6.21 3.05
C GLN A 168 -13.62 -4.78 2.72
N ILE A 169 -13.11 -4.55 1.50
CA ILE A 169 -12.82 -3.20 0.98
C ILE A 169 -14.13 -2.44 0.73
N ILE A 170 -15.15 -3.09 0.15
CA ILE A 170 -16.47 -2.47 -0.05
C ILE A 170 -17.05 -1.99 1.28
N ASP A 171 -16.94 -2.81 2.32
CA ASP A 171 -17.43 -2.52 3.67
C ASP A 171 -16.58 -1.47 4.42
N GLY A 172 -15.51 -0.94 3.83
CA GLY A 172 -14.63 0.07 4.46
C GLY A 172 -13.67 -0.47 5.52
N LYS A 173 -13.60 -1.79 5.71
CA LYS A 173 -12.92 -2.42 6.87
C LYS A 173 -11.45 -2.74 6.64
N THR A 174 -10.96 -2.61 5.41
CA THR A 174 -9.66 -3.18 5.03
C THR A 174 -8.87 -2.29 4.10
N ASN A 175 -7.58 -2.13 4.44
CA ASN A 175 -6.56 -1.65 3.51
C ASN A 175 -5.90 -2.87 2.84
N LEU A 176 -5.83 -2.90 1.51
CA LEU A 176 -5.23 -4.01 0.77
C LEU A 176 -3.83 -3.64 0.30
N PHE A 177 -2.84 -4.47 0.57
CA PHE A 177 -1.48 -4.32 0.09
C PHE A 177 -1.17 -5.45 -0.90
N ILE A 178 -0.76 -5.10 -2.12
CA ILE A 178 -0.49 -6.06 -3.17
C ILE A 178 0.77 -5.70 -3.98
N PHE A 179 1.55 -6.71 -4.32
CA PHE A 179 2.58 -6.63 -5.35
C PHE A 179 1.98 -7.09 -6.68
N PRO A 180 1.60 -6.18 -7.60
CA PRO A 180 0.85 -6.56 -8.79
C PRO A 180 1.71 -7.35 -9.79
N GLU A 181 3.03 -7.39 -9.65
CA GLU A 181 3.91 -8.25 -10.47
C GLU A 181 3.74 -9.75 -10.13
N GLY A 182 3.33 -10.07 -8.91
CA GLY A 182 3.20 -11.43 -8.41
C GLY A 182 4.42 -12.30 -8.70
N ALA A 183 4.20 -13.53 -9.19
CA ALA A 183 5.29 -14.46 -9.52
C ALA A 183 6.20 -13.99 -10.66
N LEU A 184 5.73 -13.09 -11.54
CA LEU A 184 6.51 -12.57 -12.66
C LEU A 184 7.61 -11.60 -12.21
N ALA A 185 7.59 -11.17 -10.94
CA ALA A 185 8.68 -10.40 -10.34
C ALA A 185 10.03 -11.12 -10.36
N ALA A 186 10.05 -12.46 -10.45
CA ALA A 186 11.28 -13.24 -10.60
C ALA A 186 11.97 -13.00 -11.97
N LEU A 187 11.22 -12.52 -12.97
CA LEU A 187 11.72 -12.24 -14.31
C LEU A 187 12.19 -10.79 -14.40
N THR A 188 13.35 -10.50 -13.80
CA THR A 188 13.87 -9.13 -13.63
C THR A 188 14.13 -8.38 -14.93
N PHE A 189 14.36 -9.10 -16.04
CA PHE A 189 14.56 -8.53 -17.37
C PHE A 189 13.27 -8.04 -18.04
N LEU A 190 12.09 -8.50 -17.60
CA LEU A 190 10.83 -8.10 -18.19
C LEU A 190 10.41 -6.72 -17.69
N PRO A 191 10.00 -5.80 -18.59
CA PRO A 191 9.32 -4.56 -18.23
C PRO A 191 8.04 -4.79 -17.40
N MET A 192 7.63 -3.81 -16.57
CA MET A 192 6.46 -3.95 -15.69
C MET A 192 5.17 -4.26 -16.47
N LYS A 193 5.02 -3.73 -17.69
CA LYS A 193 3.86 -4.03 -18.57
C LYS A 193 3.63 -5.50 -18.87
N TYR A 194 4.66 -6.33 -18.81
CA TYR A 194 4.52 -7.78 -19.01
C TYR A 194 4.39 -8.55 -17.70
N LYS A 195 4.69 -7.91 -16.56
CA LYS A 195 4.64 -8.52 -15.22
C LYS A 195 3.36 -8.18 -14.48
N PHE A 196 2.76 -7.02 -14.77
CA PHE A 196 1.60 -6.50 -14.05
C PHE A 196 0.39 -7.42 -14.24
N GLN A 197 -0.05 -8.03 -13.15
CA GLN A 197 -1.18 -8.96 -13.13
C GLN A 197 -2.49 -8.18 -13.00
N PRO A 198 -3.53 -8.48 -13.81
CA PRO A 198 -4.78 -7.73 -13.84
C PRO A 198 -5.67 -7.96 -12.60
N GLY A 199 -5.27 -8.83 -11.66
CA GLY A 199 -6.06 -9.17 -10.48
C GLY A 199 -6.42 -7.97 -9.61
N VAL A 200 -5.50 -7.02 -9.42
CA VAL A 200 -5.78 -5.78 -8.66
C VAL A 200 -6.83 -4.92 -9.37
N SER A 201 -6.74 -4.82 -10.69
CA SER A 201 -7.68 -4.07 -11.52
C SER A 201 -9.07 -4.71 -11.52
N ALA A 202 -9.14 -6.04 -11.46
CA ALA A 202 -10.39 -6.77 -11.29
C ALA A 202 -11.04 -6.53 -9.91
N ILE A 203 -10.25 -6.40 -8.84
CA ILE A 203 -10.74 -6.00 -7.51
C ILE A 203 -11.33 -4.60 -7.58
N ILE A 204 -10.61 -3.64 -8.16
CA ILE A 204 -11.08 -2.24 -8.32
C ILE A 204 -12.38 -2.20 -9.10
N LYS A 205 -12.45 -2.89 -10.24
CA LYS A 205 -13.70 -3.04 -11.00
C LYS A 205 -14.83 -3.54 -10.09
N LYS A 206 -14.57 -4.60 -9.30
CA LYS A 206 -15.60 -5.19 -8.43
C LYS A 206 -16.06 -4.25 -7.32
N VAL A 207 -15.15 -3.44 -6.78
CA VAL A 207 -15.50 -2.38 -5.82
C VAL A 207 -16.36 -1.32 -6.50
N LEU A 208 -16.01 -0.89 -7.71
CA LEU A 208 -16.75 0.12 -8.49
C LEU A 208 -18.12 -0.36 -9.02
N GLU A 209 -18.42 -1.66 -8.94
CA GLU A 209 -19.77 -2.17 -9.16
C GLU A 209 -20.72 -1.86 -8.00
N VAL A 210 -20.18 -1.52 -6.81
CA VAL A 210 -20.95 -1.29 -5.58
C VAL A 210 -20.72 0.11 -5.00
N ARG A 211 -19.51 0.65 -5.11
CA ARG A 211 -19.12 1.97 -4.61
C ARG A 211 -18.84 2.92 -5.77
N ASP A 212 -19.09 4.21 -5.55
CA ASP A 212 -18.86 5.23 -6.58
C ASP A 212 -17.37 5.52 -6.83
N LYS A 213 -16.52 5.25 -5.84
CA LYS A 213 -15.08 5.50 -5.93
C LYS A 213 -14.25 4.52 -5.10
N ILE A 214 -12.99 4.37 -5.48
CA ILE A 214 -11.96 3.69 -4.70
C ILE A 214 -10.61 4.37 -4.93
N LYS A 215 -9.81 4.44 -3.86
CA LYS A 215 -8.50 5.08 -3.86
C LYS A 215 -7.40 4.05 -3.89
N VAL A 216 -6.43 4.26 -4.79
CA VAL A 216 -5.25 3.41 -4.92
C VAL A 216 -4.01 4.25 -4.71
N ILE A 217 -3.07 3.78 -3.89
CA ILE A 217 -1.81 4.46 -3.61
C ILE A 217 -0.65 3.59 -4.12
N PRO A 218 0.10 4.06 -5.11
CA PRO A 218 1.34 3.42 -5.51
C PRO A 218 2.44 3.71 -4.48
N LEU A 219 3.16 2.65 -4.09
CA LEU A 219 4.33 2.72 -3.24
C LEU A 219 5.53 2.21 -4.04
N GLY A 220 6.46 3.13 -4.32
CA GLY A 220 7.70 2.81 -5.01
C GLY A 220 8.75 2.32 -4.04
N PHE A 221 9.30 1.13 -4.25
CA PHE A 221 10.41 0.58 -3.47
C PHE A 221 11.70 0.58 -4.28
N ALA A 222 12.78 0.96 -3.62
CA ALA A 222 14.13 0.86 -4.13
C ALA A 222 15.09 0.45 -3.00
N HIS A 223 16.15 -0.31 -3.34
CA HIS A 223 17.18 -0.71 -2.39
C HIS A 223 18.57 -0.57 -3.00
N ASN A 224 19.53 -0.13 -2.18
CA ASN A 224 20.96 -0.21 -2.49
C ASN A 224 21.64 -1.12 -1.44
N LYS A 225 22.97 -1.26 -1.45
CA LYS A 225 23.66 -2.17 -0.49
C LYS A 225 23.38 -1.82 0.98
N LYS A 226 23.22 -0.53 1.31
CA LYS A 226 23.17 0.01 2.67
C LYS A 226 21.76 0.37 3.13
N GLU A 227 20.89 0.77 2.20
CA GLU A 227 19.66 1.50 2.50
C GLU A 227 18.48 1.02 1.64
N SER A 228 17.29 1.39 2.09
CA SER A 228 16.00 1.15 1.45
C SER A 228 15.26 2.49 1.31
N ALA A 229 14.51 2.69 0.24
CA ALA A 229 13.60 3.82 0.09
C ALA A 229 12.19 3.37 -0.24
N ILE A 230 11.24 4.13 0.27
CA ILE A 230 9.82 4.04 -0.05
C ILE A 230 9.37 5.41 -0.53
N HIS A 231 8.88 5.49 -1.76
CA HIS A 231 8.19 6.68 -2.24
C HIS A 231 6.68 6.46 -2.18
N ILE A 232 5.99 7.26 -1.37
CA ILE A 232 4.52 7.31 -1.34
C ILE A 232 4.08 8.21 -2.50
N GLY A 233 3.43 7.64 -3.50
CA GLY A 233 2.88 8.40 -4.62
C GLY A 233 1.54 9.06 -4.30
N ASP A 234 1.08 9.89 -5.23
CA ASP A 234 -0.24 10.51 -5.17
C ASP A 234 -1.35 9.48 -5.39
N GLU A 235 -2.51 9.73 -4.77
CA GLU A 235 -3.65 8.83 -4.87
C GLU A 235 -4.23 8.81 -6.28
N VAL A 236 -4.41 7.60 -6.82
CA VAL A 236 -5.18 7.38 -8.04
C VAL A 236 -6.62 7.07 -7.63
N ILE A 237 -7.53 7.98 -7.94
CA ILE A 237 -8.96 7.82 -7.67
C ILE A 237 -9.60 7.21 -8.90
N PHE A 238 -10.12 5.99 -8.79
CA PHE A 238 -11.05 5.46 -9.79
C PHE A 238 -12.47 5.73 -9.33
N SER A 239 -13.32 6.17 -10.24
CA SER A 239 -14.72 6.41 -9.95
C SER A 239 -15.65 5.93 -11.06
N LYS A 240 -16.91 5.76 -10.72
CA LYS A 240 -17.99 5.42 -11.63
C LYS A 240 -19.11 6.44 -11.48
N LYS A 241 -19.50 7.08 -12.58
CA LYS A 241 -20.59 8.06 -12.63
C LYS A 241 -21.39 7.85 -13.91
N ASP A 242 -22.72 7.78 -13.79
CA ASP A 242 -23.64 7.62 -14.92
C ASP A 242 -23.28 6.43 -15.84
N GLY A 243 -22.83 5.32 -15.23
CA GLY A 243 -22.39 4.12 -15.95
C GLY A 243 -20.98 4.20 -16.56
N ASN A 244 -20.35 5.37 -16.58
CA ASN A 244 -19.01 5.61 -17.13
C ASN A 244 -17.93 5.53 -16.04
N TYR A 245 -16.73 5.12 -16.45
CA TYR A 245 -15.58 4.97 -15.56
C TYR A 245 -14.60 6.13 -15.74
N PHE A 246 -14.02 6.59 -14.64
CA PHE A 246 -13.09 7.70 -14.62
C PHE A 246 -11.84 7.36 -13.81
N ALA A 247 -10.74 8.04 -14.12
CA ALA A 247 -9.49 7.96 -13.37
C ALA A 247 -8.90 9.35 -13.11
N GLY A 248 -8.53 9.57 -11.85
CA GLY A 248 -7.79 10.74 -11.42
C GLY A 248 -6.34 10.72 -11.89
N LYS A 249 -5.71 11.91 -11.91
CA LYS A 249 -4.36 12.11 -12.47
C LYS A 249 -3.23 11.34 -11.77
N GLY A 250 -3.38 11.02 -10.48
CA GLY A 250 -2.34 10.34 -9.70
C GLY A 250 -1.02 11.11 -9.76
N ASN A 251 0.06 10.43 -10.19
CA ASN A 251 1.41 11.00 -10.27
C ASN A 251 1.71 11.73 -11.59
N ALA A 252 0.70 12.19 -12.35
CA ALA A 252 0.90 12.85 -13.64
C ALA A 252 1.80 14.11 -13.59
N ASP A 253 1.90 14.73 -12.42
CA ASP A 253 2.75 15.90 -12.19
C ASP A 253 4.24 15.53 -12.00
N SER A 254 4.57 14.26 -11.79
CA SER A 254 5.95 13.79 -11.69
C SER A 254 6.68 13.90 -13.04
N PRO A 255 7.97 14.31 -13.05
CA PRO A 255 8.81 14.26 -14.24
C PRO A 255 9.08 12.83 -14.74
N PHE A 256 8.82 11.80 -13.92
CA PHE A 256 9.01 10.39 -14.30
C PHE A 256 7.75 9.72 -14.84
N PHE A 257 6.62 10.43 -14.83
CA PHE A 257 5.37 9.93 -15.37
C PHE A 257 5.42 9.81 -16.90
N ASP A 258 4.54 8.99 -17.45
CA ASP A 258 4.47 8.74 -18.89
C ASP A 258 3.98 10.00 -19.61
N ALA A 259 4.80 10.56 -20.52
CA ALA A 259 4.52 11.82 -21.18
C ALA A 259 3.26 11.75 -22.06
N ASP A 260 3.08 10.65 -22.79
CA ASP A 260 1.91 10.46 -23.64
C ASP A 260 0.64 10.40 -22.78
N LEU A 261 0.69 9.65 -21.68
CA LEU A 261 -0.45 9.56 -20.77
C LEU A 261 -0.72 10.86 -20.00
N LYS A 262 0.33 11.66 -19.71
CA LYS A 262 0.20 12.94 -19.03
C LYS A 262 -0.72 13.90 -19.78
N THR A 263 -0.66 13.90 -21.11
CA THR A 263 -1.50 14.77 -21.97
C THR A 263 -2.99 14.63 -21.69
N LEU A 264 -3.44 13.46 -21.20
CA LEU A 264 -4.84 13.22 -20.86
C LEU A 264 -5.33 14.11 -19.70
N TRP A 265 -4.45 14.51 -18.78
CA TRP A 265 -4.79 15.26 -17.57
C TRP A 265 -4.30 16.72 -17.57
N GLU A 266 -3.82 17.27 -18.69
CA GLU A 266 -3.27 18.63 -18.75
C GLU A 266 -4.22 19.70 -18.19
N ASP A 267 -5.52 19.59 -18.50
CA ASP A 267 -6.56 20.51 -18.04
C ASP A 267 -7.59 19.86 -17.10
N ASN A 268 -7.36 18.62 -16.67
CA ASN A 268 -8.37 17.84 -15.96
C ASN A 268 -7.78 17.08 -14.77
N ASP A 269 -8.40 17.18 -13.60
CA ASP A 269 -8.03 16.35 -12.44
C ASP A 269 -8.48 14.89 -12.58
N SER A 270 -9.42 14.62 -13.49
CA SER A 270 -9.97 13.30 -13.77
C SER A 270 -10.41 13.16 -15.23
N ILE A 271 -10.16 12.00 -15.83
CA ILE A 271 -10.53 11.69 -17.22
C ILE A 271 -11.54 10.56 -17.28
N MET A 272 -12.39 10.56 -18.30
CA MET A 272 -13.23 9.40 -18.63
C MET A 272 -12.39 8.35 -19.36
N LEU A 273 -12.51 7.09 -18.95
CA LEU A 273 -11.86 5.97 -19.64
C LEU A 273 -12.60 5.68 -20.94
N THR A 274 -11.88 5.73 -22.06
CA THR A 274 -12.45 5.49 -23.40
C THR A 274 -11.66 4.46 -24.20
N GLU A 275 -12.37 3.73 -25.06
CA GLU A 275 -11.82 2.85 -26.09
C GLU A 275 -12.27 3.40 -27.44
N SER A 276 -11.31 3.84 -28.28
CA SER A 276 -11.59 4.47 -29.58
C SER A 276 -12.59 5.64 -29.49
N GLY A 277 -12.45 6.47 -28.45
CA GLY A 277 -13.30 7.65 -28.22
C GLY A 277 -14.69 7.35 -27.64
N LYS A 278 -15.02 6.07 -27.38
CA LYS A 278 -16.28 5.67 -26.73
C LYS A 278 -16.05 5.28 -25.27
N PRO A 279 -17.00 5.52 -24.35
CA PRO A 279 -16.85 5.10 -22.96
C PRO A 279 -16.58 3.60 -22.83
N VAL A 280 -15.60 3.26 -22.00
CA VAL A 280 -15.22 1.86 -21.75
C VAL A 280 -16.36 1.12 -21.05
N GLN A 281 -16.69 -0.05 -21.58
CA GLN A 281 -17.71 -0.93 -21.01
C GLN A 281 -17.18 -1.71 -19.81
N ILE A 282 -18.08 -2.14 -18.92
CA ILE A 282 -17.76 -2.93 -17.73
C ILE A 282 -16.99 -4.23 -18.05
N SER A 283 -17.23 -4.83 -19.23
CA SER A 283 -16.52 -6.03 -19.69
C SER A 283 -15.03 -5.76 -19.97
N ASN A 284 -14.67 -4.53 -20.33
CA ASN A 284 -13.36 -4.17 -20.88
C ASN A 284 -12.59 -3.17 -20.02
N VAL A 285 -13.10 -2.75 -18.85
CA VAL A 285 -12.46 -1.72 -18.01
C VAL A 285 -11.14 -2.15 -17.36
N VAL A 286 -10.93 -3.45 -17.19
CA VAL A 286 -9.78 -4.01 -16.45
C VAL A 286 -8.42 -3.65 -17.10
N PRO A 287 -8.21 -3.80 -18.43
CA PRO A 287 -7.00 -3.32 -19.09
C PRO A 287 -6.69 -1.84 -18.87
N PHE A 288 -7.68 -0.95 -18.92
CA PHE A 288 -7.49 0.49 -18.75
C PHE A 288 -7.07 0.85 -17.32
N ILE A 289 -7.74 0.27 -16.32
CA ILE A 289 -7.33 0.39 -14.91
C ILE A 289 -5.89 -0.11 -14.74
N SER A 290 -5.55 -1.26 -15.34
CA SER A 290 -4.21 -1.85 -15.24
C SER A 290 -3.13 -0.94 -15.81
N GLY A 291 -3.39 -0.33 -16.98
CA GLY A 291 -2.46 0.60 -17.62
C GLY A 291 -2.16 1.81 -16.73
N ILE A 292 -3.19 2.44 -16.17
CA ILE A 292 -3.05 3.62 -15.30
C ILE A 292 -2.29 3.26 -14.01
N LEU A 293 -2.67 2.16 -13.35
CA LEU A 293 -2.00 1.70 -12.14
C LEU A 293 -0.53 1.37 -12.36
N MET A 294 -0.23 0.69 -13.46
CA MET A 294 1.13 0.33 -13.83
C MET A 294 1.98 1.58 -14.03
N LYS A 295 1.52 2.57 -14.80
CA LYS A 295 2.29 3.81 -15.04
C LYS A 295 2.55 4.61 -13.76
N ASN A 296 1.56 4.67 -12.88
CA ASN A 296 1.70 5.26 -11.56
C ASN A 296 2.74 4.53 -10.71
N LEU A 297 2.73 3.19 -10.70
CA LEU A 297 3.71 2.40 -9.96
C LEU A 297 5.13 2.48 -10.54
N GLU A 298 5.26 2.47 -11.88
CA GLU A 298 6.55 2.69 -12.57
C GLU A 298 7.15 4.04 -12.20
N CYS A 299 6.32 5.09 -12.20
CA CYS A 299 6.71 6.43 -11.78
C CYS A 299 7.22 6.43 -10.33
N CYS A 300 6.47 5.90 -9.37
CA CYS A 300 6.92 5.84 -7.97
C CYS A 300 8.18 5.00 -7.79
N SER A 301 8.36 3.91 -8.55
CA SER A 301 9.58 3.12 -8.52
C SER A 301 10.82 3.91 -8.99
N LYS A 302 10.65 4.81 -9.97
CA LYS A 302 11.71 5.74 -10.42
C LYS A 302 11.99 6.82 -9.38
N GLU A 303 10.94 7.44 -8.82
CA GLU A 303 11.06 8.41 -7.73
C GLU A 303 11.82 7.83 -6.54
N ALA A 304 11.47 6.63 -6.07
CA ALA A 304 12.16 5.95 -4.97
C ALA A 304 13.65 5.70 -5.24
N LYS A 305 14.02 5.43 -6.51
CA LYS A 305 15.43 5.31 -6.90
C LYS A 305 16.14 6.66 -6.88
N GLN A 306 15.45 7.74 -7.25
CA GLN A 306 16.00 9.09 -7.14
C GLN A 306 16.20 9.45 -5.67
N ASP A 307 15.23 9.18 -4.80
CA ASP A 307 15.28 9.43 -3.36
C ASP A 307 16.49 8.74 -2.71
N LEU A 308 16.79 7.48 -3.08
CA LEU A 308 17.99 6.78 -2.61
C LEU A 308 19.32 7.44 -2.98
N ASN A 309 19.36 8.28 -3.99
CA ASN A 309 20.57 8.88 -4.53
C ASN A 309 20.71 10.36 -4.19
N LYS A 310 19.75 10.94 -3.46
CA LYS A 310 19.84 12.32 -2.96
C LYS A 310 20.89 12.41 -1.85
N ASP A 311 21.57 13.55 -1.74
CA ASP A 311 22.53 13.79 -0.66
C ASP A 311 21.82 14.13 0.67
N ASP A 312 20.70 14.86 0.59
CA ASP A 312 19.87 15.22 1.74
C ASP A 312 18.73 14.20 1.95
N LYS A 313 19.09 13.03 2.46
CA LYS A 313 18.18 11.91 2.73
C LYS A 313 17.38 12.13 4.01
N LYS A 314 16.06 12.05 3.91
CA LYS A 314 15.12 12.01 5.04
C LYS A 314 14.91 10.59 5.51
N ILE A 315 15.83 10.21 6.37
CA ILE A 315 15.92 8.87 6.91
C ILE A 315 14.96 8.67 8.09
N TYR A 316 14.13 7.63 8.03
CA TYR A 316 13.21 7.25 9.09
C TYR A 316 13.56 5.91 9.73
N LYS A 317 13.34 5.84 11.05
CA LYS A 317 13.41 4.63 11.87
C LYS A 317 12.19 4.59 12.79
N ILE A 318 11.61 3.40 12.98
CA ILE A 318 10.38 3.19 13.78
C ILE A 318 10.72 2.77 15.21
#